data_AF-L1MBR4-F1
#
_entry.id   AF-L1MBR4-F1
#
_cell.length_a   1.000
_cell.length_b   1.000
_cell.length_c   1.000
_cell.angle_alpha   90.00
_cell.angle_beta   90.00
_cell.angle_gamma   90.00
#
_symmetry.space_group_name_H-M   'P 1'
#
loop_
_entity.id
_entity.type
_entity.pdbx_description
1 polymer ?
#
loop_
_entity_poly.entity_id
_entity_poly.type
_entity_poly.pdbx_seq_one_letter_code
_entity_poly.pdbx_strand_id
1 'polypeptide(L)'
;MKWNSIAQSESFFMSNICPQLHSLNSGAWEKLERACRRWAKREDKVYIVCGPIYNASRKALYVGKYKKIRVPNAFFKVVLSLKPGKEKAIGFYYTNRRNKQNMADAAKSVDEIEQITGIDFFPQLNNSLENRIEAKYSLSEWH
;
A
#
# COMPACT_ATOMS: atom_id res chain seq x y z
N MET A 1 -4.42 20.36 13.30
CA MET A 1 -4.15 19.64 14.57
C MET A 1 -3.95 18.16 14.24
N LYS A 2 -2.94 17.50 14.81
CA LYS A 2 -2.79 16.04 14.68
C LYS A 2 -3.92 15.37 15.48
N TRP A 3 -4.65 14.43 14.89
CA TRP A 3 -5.85 13.82 15.51
C TRP A 3 -5.57 13.21 16.88
N ASN A 4 -4.43 12.54 17.03
CA ASN A 4 -3.98 11.95 18.28
C ASN A 4 -2.43 11.97 18.35
N SER A 5 -1.86 12.45 19.46
CA SER A 5 -0.41 12.57 19.63
C SER A 5 0.29 11.23 19.87
N ILE A 6 -0.37 10.30 20.57
CA ILE A 6 0.14 8.95 20.84
C ILE A 6 0.24 8.17 19.54
N ALA A 7 -0.87 8.10 18.78
CA ALA A 7 -0.88 7.39 17.49
C ALA A 7 0.17 7.95 16.51
N GLN A 8 0.41 9.26 16.54
CA GLN A 8 1.48 9.88 15.76
C GLN A 8 2.86 9.44 16.25
N SER A 9 3.09 9.39 17.55
CA SER A 9 4.38 8.97 18.14
C SER A 9 4.67 7.51 17.77
N GLU A 10 3.67 6.64 17.89
CA GLU A 10 3.78 5.21 17.59
C GLU A 10 4.12 4.94 16.12
N SER A 11 3.72 5.82 15.19
CA SER A 11 4.09 5.68 13.77
C SER A 11 5.60 5.79 13.51
N PHE A 12 6.38 6.33 14.46
CA PHE A 12 7.84 6.48 14.35
C PHE A 12 8.63 5.27 14.89
N PHE A 13 7.96 4.24 15.43
CA PHE A 13 8.68 3.03 15.83
C PHE A 13 9.33 2.34 14.63
N MET A 14 10.54 1.81 14.82
CA MET A 14 11.30 1.14 13.76
C MET A 14 10.64 -0.16 13.27
N SER A 15 9.70 -0.74 14.02
CA SER A 15 8.83 -1.83 13.55
C SER A 15 7.91 -1.39 12.41
N ASN A 16 7.64 -0.09 12.28
CA ASN A 16 6.83 0.51 11.23
C ASN A 16 7.68 1.16 10.11
N ILE A 17 9.00 0.93 10.08
CA ILE A 17 9.92 1.55 9.12
C ILE A 17 10.66 0.50 8.30
N CYS A 18 10.74 0.74 7.00
CA CYS A 18 11.52 -0.06 6.05
C CYS A 18 12.52 0.83 5.30
N PRO A 19 13.70 0.32 4.90
CA PRO A 19 14.60 1.05 4.02
C PRO A 19 13.95 1.37 2.67
N GLN A 20 13.57 2.63 2.47
CA GLN A 20 12.91 3.10 1.25
C GLN A 20 13.78 4.17 0.58
N LEU A 21 13.94 4.09 -0.75
CA LEU A 21 14.65 5.12 -1.48
C LEU A 21 13.91 6.46 -1.37
N HIS A 22 14.65 7.53 -1.10
CA HIS A 22 14.09 8.86 -0.91
C HIS A 22 13.21 9.30 -2.08
N SER A 23 13.63 9.03 -3.33
CA SER A 23 12.87 9.32 -4.56
C SER A 23 11.48 8.68 -4.60
N LEU A 24 11.32 7.48 -4.03
CA LEU A 24 10.02 6.83 -3.89
C LEU A 24 9.25 7.46 -2.73
N ASN A 25 9.88 7.57 -1.55
CA ASN A 25 9.29 8.06 -0.32
C ASN A 25 8.70 9.47 -0.46
N SER A 26 9.51 10.45 -0.87
CA SER A 26 9.10 11.85 -1.05
C SER A 26 8.39 12.11 -2.40
N GLY A 27 8.26 11.07 -3.23
CA GLY A 27 7.71 11.15 -4.58
C GLY A 27 6.37 10.44 -4.70
N ALA A 28 6.38 9.27 -5.35
CA ALA A 28 5.15 8.56 -5.69
C ALA A 28 4.41 8.00 -4.47
N TRP A 29 5.16 7.58 -3.44
CA TRP A 29 4.59 7.01 -2.21
C TRP A 29 3.84 8.08 -1.40
N GLU A 30 4.46 9.25 -1.19
CA GLU A 30 3.81 10.42 -0.56
C GLU A 30 2.51 10.81 -1.26
N LYS A 31 2.51 10.81 -2.61
CA LYS A 31 1.32 11.12 -3.42
C LYS A 31 0.20 10.13 -3.18
N LEU A 32 0.52 8.83 -3.10
CA LEU A 32 -0.44 7.78 -2.75
C LEU A 32 -0.97 7.96 -1.32
N GLU A 33 -0.11 8.26 -0.35
CA GLU A 33 -0.53 8.52 1.03
C GLU A 33 -1.46 9.74 1.12
N ARG A 34 -1.18 10.81 0.37
CA ARG A 34 -2.09 11.96 0.25
C ARG A 34 -3.42 11.58 -0.39
N ALA A 35 -3.41 10.71 -1.40
CA ALA A 35 -4.65 10.23 -2.01
C ALA A 35 -5.48 9.42 -1.02
N CYS A 36 -4.87 8.48 -0.28
CA CYS A 36 -5.52 7.73 0.79
C CYS A 36 -6.17 8.65 1.84
N ARG A 37 -5.46 9.72 2.25
CA ARG A 37 -6.02 10.73 3.18
C ARG A 37 -7.23 11.47 2.60
N ARG A 38 -7.28 11.71 1.28
CA ARG A 38 -8.46 12.30 0.62
C ARG A 38 -9.61 11.29 0.52
N TRP A 39 -9.31 10.04 0.17
CA TRP A 39 -10.30 8.98 0.07
C TRP A 39 -10.96 8.70 1.41
N ALA A 40 -10.19 8.64 2.51
CA ALA A 40 -10.73 8.53 3.86
C ALA A 40 -11.80 9.59 4.17
N LYS A 41 -11.60 10.83 3.70
CA LYS A 41 -12.60 11.91 3.88
C LYS A 41 -13.83 11.75 2.99
N ARG A 42 -13.67 11.29 1.74
CA ARG A 42 -14.78 11.16 0.77
C ARG A 42 -15.63 9.92 1.01
N GLU A 43 -14.98 8.82 1.40
CA GLU A 43 -15.59 7.51 1.61
C GLU A 43 -16.07 7.31 3.06
N ASP A 44 -15.89 8.31 3.93
CA ASP A 44 -16.08 8.26 5.40
C ASP A 44 -15.09 7.34 6.12
N LYS A 45 -14.89 6.13 5.60
CA LYS A 45 -13.93 5.15 6.13
C LYS A 45 -13.24 4.40 4.99
N VAL A 46 -11.94 4.19 5.15
CA VAL A 46 -11.14 3.29 4.31
C VAL A 46 -10.30 2.37 5.17
N TYR A 47 -10.12 1.13 4.72
CA TYR A 47 -9.24 0.15 5.32
C TYR A 47 -8.02 -0.01 4.44
N ILE A 48 -6.82 -0.03 5.03
CA ILE A 48 -5.57 -0.03 4.28
C ILE A 48 -4.65 -1.09 4.86
N VAL A 49 -4.13 -1.97 4.00
CA VAL A 49 -3.00 -2.85 4.32
C VAL A 49 -1.84 -2.44 3.41
N CYS A 50 -0.65 -2.27 3.98
CA CYS A 50 0.54 -1.95 3.19
C CYS A 50 1.78 -2.58 3.78
N GLY A 51 2.77 -2.83 2.93
CA GLY A 51 3.99 -3.46 3.38
C GLY A 51 5.08 -3.53 2.32
N PRO A 52 6.28 -3.98 2.72
CA PRO A 52 7.37 -4.25 1.80
C PRO A 52 7.13 -5.54 1.01
N ILE A 53 7.76 -5.62 -0.17
CA ILE A 53 7.83 -6.84 -0.98
C ILE A 53 9.29 -7.23 -1.16
N TYR A 54 9.57 -8.49 -0.89
CA TYR A 54 10.88 -9.10 -1.01
C TYR A 54 10.86 -10.18 -2.09
N ASN A 55 11.53 -9.93 -3.21
CA ASN A 55 11.64 -10.89 -4.31
C ASN A 55 12.90 -11.73 -4.12
N ALA A 56 12.74 -13.04 -3.92
CA ALA A 56 13.85 -13.98 -3.69
C ALA A 56 14.72 -14.19 -4.96
N SER A 57 14.15 -14.03 -6.15
CA SER A 57 14.84 -14.17 -7.44
C SER A 57 15.69 -12.95 -7.80
N ARG A 58 15.65 -11.88 -7.00
CA ARG A 58 16.49 -10.68 -7.20
C ARG A 58 17.58 -10.58 -6.15
N LYS A 59 18.72 -10.01 -6.54
CA LYS A 59 19.84 -9.72 -5.62
C LYS A 59 19.34 -8.95 -4.39
N ALA A 60 19.57 -9.52 -3.21
CA ALA A 60 19.24 -8.87 -1.95
C ALA A 60 20.23 -7.73 -1.66
N LEU A 61 19.70 -6.60 -1.21
CA LEU A 61 20.46 -5.46 -0.72
C LEU A 61 20.23 -5.30 0.78
N TYR A 62 21.22 -4.79 1.49
CA TYR A 62 21.16 -4.59 2.94
C TYR A 62 21.73 -3.22 3.32
N VAL A 63 21.16 -2.63 4.37
CA VAL A 63 21.70 -1.44 5.04
C VAL A 63 22.12 -1.78 6.47
N GLY A 64 22.96 -0.92 7.06
CA GLY A 64 23.45 -1.09 8.43
C GLY A 64 24.81 -1.79 8.51
N LYS A 65 25.66 -1.32 9.44
CA LYS A 65 27.00 -1.87 9.68
C LYS A 65 26.93 -3.10 10.60
N TYR A 66 26.30 -2.94 11.77
CA TYR A 66 26.24 -3.96 12.82
C TYR A 66 25.04 -4.91 12.70
N LYS A 67 23.87 -4.37 12.34
CA LYS A 67 22.67 -5.16 12.03
C LYS A 67 22.33 -4.96 10.56
N LYS A 68 22.24 -6.06 9.80
CA LYS A 68 21.90 -6.03 8.38
C LYS A 68 20.38 -6.02 8.25
N ILE A 69 19.83 -4.92 7.75
CA ILE A 69 18.40 -4.77 7.46
C ILE A 69 18.22 -4.93 5.95
N ARG A 70 17.40 -5.90 5.53
CA ARG A 70 17.13 -6.16 4.10
C ARG A 70 16.34 -5.00 3.51
N VAL A 71 16.80 -4.48 2.38
CA VAL A 71 16.11 -3.46 1.60
C VAL A 71 15.01 -4.13 0.77
N PRO A 72 13.72 -3.72 0.90
CA PRO A 72 12.63 -4.22 0.07
C PRO A 72 12.89 -3.98 -1.42
N ASN A 73 12.43 -4.90 -2.26
CA ASN A 73 12.47 -4.74 -3.72
C ASN A 73 11.34 -3.82 -4.21
N ALA A 74 10.20 -3.84 -3.52
CA ALA A 74 9.02 -3.04 -3.81
C ALA A 74 8.19 -2.83 -2.53
N PHE A 75 7.10 -2.10 -2.66
CA PHE A 75 6.09 -1.87 -1.65
C PHE A 75 4.72 -2.02 -2.26
N PHE A 76 3.76 -2.50 -1.47
CA PHE A 76 2.36 -2.50 -1.85
C PHE A 76 1.50 -1.68 -0.90
N LYS A 77 0.34 -1.27 -1.39
CA LYS A 77 -0.76 -0.78 -0.57
C LYS A 77 -2.08 -1.22 -1.21
N VAL A 78 -2.92 -1.88 -0.44
CA VAL A 78 -4.31 -2.19 -0.82
C VAL A 78 -5.24 -1.31 -0.01
N VAL A 79 -6.28 -0.80 -0.66
CA VAL A 79 -7.25 0.13 -0.07
C VAL A 79 -8.65 -0.40 -0.34
N LEU A 80 -9.46 -0.49 0.71
CA LEU A 80 -10.85 -0.93 0.68
C LEU A 80 -11.77 0.20 1.16
N SER A 81 -12.84 0.44 0.41
CA SER A 81 -14.00 1.22 0.84
C SER A 81 -15.22 0.30 0.92
N LEU A 82 -15.92 0.32 2.06
CA LEU A 82 -17.17 -0.40 2.28
C LEU A 82 -18.38 0.55 2.28
N LYS A 83 -18.28 1.67 1.55
CA LYS A 83 -19.39 2.60 1.40
C LYS A 83 -20.59 1.87 0.78
N PRO A 84 -21.77 1.83 1.43
CA PRO A 84 -22.89 1.02 0.98
C PRO A 84 -23.28 1.29 -0.49
N GLY A 85 -23.34 0.23 -1.29
CA GLY A 85 -23.69 0.29 -2.71
C GLY A 85 -22.59 0.84 -3.62
N LYS A 86 -21.40 1.13 -3.07
CA LYS A 86 -20.21 1.59 -3.79
C LYS A 86 -18.94 0.93 -3.24
N GLU A 87 -19.05 -0.32 -2.78
CA GLU A 87 -17.92 -1.06 -2.25
C GLU A 87 -16.91 -1.30 -3.37
N LYS A 88 -15.65 -0.98 -3.09
CA LYS A 88 -14.57 -1.03 -4.07
C LYS A 88 -13.24 -1.22 -3.35
N ALA A 89 -12.34 -1.91 -4.03
CA ALA A 89 -10.96 -2.06 -3.60
C ALA A 89 -9.99 -1.67 -4.71
N ILE A 90 -8.75 -1.35 -4.34
CA ILE A 90 -7.66 -1.08 -5.28
C ILE A 90 -6.32 -1.38 -4.64
N GLY A 91 -5.45 -2.02 -5.40
CA GLY A 91 -4.06 -2.27 -5.05
C GLY A 91 -3.11 -1.27 -5.72
N PHE A 92 -1.94 -1.08 -5.12
CA PHE A 92 -0.84 -0.34 -5.70
C PHE A 92 0.47 -1.09 -5.49
N TYR A 93 1.29 -1.19 -6.53
CA TYR A 93 2.62 -1.78 -6.49
C TYR A 93 3.68 -0.77 -6.93
N TYR A 94 4.61 -0.43 -6.04
CA TYR A 94 5.72 0.48 -6.33
C TYR A 94 7.06 -0.21 -6.15
N THR A 95 7.88 -0.20 -7.19
CA THR A 95 9.26 -0.68 -7.08
C THR A 95 10.11 0.29 -6.26
N ASN A 96 10.99 -0.24 -5.40
CA ASN A 96 11.92 0.55 -4.60
C ASN A 96 13.12 0.99 -5.46
N ARG A 97 12.86 1.90 -6.41
CA ARG A 97 13.85 2.41 -7.38
C ARG A 97 13.83 3.94 -7.48
N ARG A 98 14.86 4.49 -8.14
CA ARG A 98 15.01 5.94 -8.33
C ARG A 98 14.03 6.54 -9.32
N ASN A 99 13.61 5.76 -10.32
CA ASN A 99 12.76 6.23 -11.40
C ASN A 99 11.41 6.72 -10.88
N LYS A 100 10.92 7.81 -11.46
CA LYS A 100 9.57 8.32 -11.23
C LYS A 100 8.54 7.25 -11.62
N GLN A 101 7.54 7.07 -10.77
CA GLN A 101 6.42 6.16 -10.97
C GLN A 101 5.15 6.99 -10.80
N ASN A 102 4.19 6.86 -11.71
CA ASN A 102 2.89 7.49 -11.56
C ASN A 102 1.89 6.51 -10.92
N MET A 103 0.74 7.02 -10.49
CA MET A 103 -0.26 6.22 -9.76
C MET A 103 -1.05 5.29 -10.66
N ALA A 104 -1.29 5.68 -11.91
CA ALA A 104 -2.03 4.87 -12.87
C ALA A 104 -1.25 3.59 -13.21
N ASP A 105 0.05 3.71 -13.52
CA ASP A 105 0.91 2.56 -13.82
C ASP A 105 1.14 1.64 -12.61
N ALA A 106 0.98 2.17 -11.41
CA ALA A 106 1.15 1.42 -10.16
C ALA A 106 -0.14 0.73 -9.70
N ALA A 107 -1.30 1.14 -10.22
CA ALA A 107 -2.59 0.60 -9.83
C ALA A 107 -2.75 -0.83 -10.32
N LYS A 108 -3.36 -1.66 -9.47
CA LYS A 108 -3.59 -3.09 -9.68
C LYS A 108 -4.90 -3.53 -9.02
N SER A 109 -5.42 -4.67 -9.45
CA SER A 109 -6.48 -5.35 -8.70
C SER A 109 -5.94 -5.84 -7.36
N VAL A 110 -6.81 -6.16 -6.41
CA VAL A 110 -6.34 -6.73 -5.13
C VAL A 110 -5.80 -8.13 -5.40
N ASP A 111 -6.47 -8.97 -6.20
CA ASP A 111 -5.98 -10.29 -6.62
C ASP A 111 -4.55 -10.24 -7.18
N GLU A 112 -4.22 -9.23 -8.00
CA GLU A 112 -2.86 -9.10 -8.53
C GLU A 112 -1.83 -8.84 -7.41
N ILE A 113 -2.19 -8.08 -6.37
CA ILE A 113 -1.31 -7.85 -5.22
C ILE A 113 -1.25 -9.11 -4.35
N GLU A 114 -2.33 -9.85 -4.17
CA GLU A 114 -2.33 -11.14 -3.48
C GLU A 114 -1.41 -12.14 -4.15
N GLN A 115 -1.49 -12.28 -5.48
CA GLN A 115 -0.59 -13.12 -6.27
C GLN A 115 0.88 -12.74 -6.08
N ILE A 116 1.18 -11.44 -5.92
CA ILE A 116 2.54 -10.95 -5.69
C ILE A 116 3.02 -11.21 -4.25
N THR A 117 2.12 -11.10 -3.28
CA THR A 117 2.46 -11.08 -1.85
C THR A 117 2.28 -12.44 -1.16
N GLY A 118 1.43 -13.31 -1.70
CA GLY A 118 0.96 -14.52 -1.05
C GLY A 118 0.06 -14.27 0.16
N ILE A 119 -0.50 -13.05 0.28
CA ILE A 119 -1.38 -12.64 1.37
C ILE A 119 -2.79 -12.57 0.81
N ASP A 120 -3.74 -13.16 1.54
CA ASP A 120 -5.17 -12.98 1.37
C ASP A 120 -5.60 -11.70 2.12
N PHE A 121 -6.03 -10.69 1.37
CA PHE A 121 -6.44 -9.40 1.91
C PHE A 121 -7.94 -9.38 2.15
N PHE A 122 -8.33 -8.72 3.25
CA PHE A 122 -9.74 -8.60 3.63
C PHE A 122 -10.53 -9.94 3.79
N PRO A 123 -9.93 -11.03 4.31
CA PRO A 123 -10.55 -12.38 4.39
C PRO A 123 -11.79 -12.49 5.30
N GLN A 124 -12.15 -11.39 5.96
CA GLN A 124 -13.35 -11.29 6.80
C GLN A 124 -14.58 -10.81 6.01
N LEU A 125 -14.41 -10.41 4.75
CA LEU A 125 -15.53 -10.15 3.86
C LEU A 125 -16.19 -11.46 3.46
N ASN A 126 -17.46 -11.40 3.05
CA ASN A 126 -18.07 -12.58 2.44
C ASN A 126 -17.48 -12.77 1.04
N ASN A 127 -17.28 -14.03 0.65
CA ASN A 127 -16.62 -14.39 -0.61
C ASN A 127 -17.25 -13.72 -1.84
N SER A 128 -18.58 -13.50 -1.84
CA SER A 128 -19.23 -12.86 -2.99
C SER A 128 -18.84 -11.39 -3.15
N LEU A 129 -18.72 -10.67 -2.04
CA LEU A 129 -18.27 -9.28 -2.02
C LEU A 129 -16.78 -9.18 -2.35
N GLU A 130 -15.96 -9.98 -1.67
CA GLU A 130 -14.51 -10.07 -1.85
C GLU A 130 -14.14 -10.34 -3.31
N ASN A 131 -14.58 -11.48 -3.86
CA ASN A 131 -14.33 -11.84 -5.26
C ASN A 131 -14.76 -10.74 -6.26
N ARG A 132 -15.82 -9.99 -5.95
CA ARG A 132 -16.31 -8.92 -6.82
C ARG A 132 -15.41 -7.69 -6.78
N ILE A 133 -14.97 -7.26 -5.60
CA ILE A 133 -14.23 -5.99 -5.44
C ILE A 133 -12.73 -6.16 -5.69
N GLU A 134 -12.22 -7.39 -5.62
CA GLU A 134 -10.79 -7.67 -5.72
C GLU A 134 -10.32 -8.01 -7.14
N ALA A 135 -11.21 -8.62 -7.94
CA ALA A 135 -10.92 -9.08 -9.30
C ALA A 135 -10.59 -7.99 -10.32
N LYS A 136 -11.08 -6.76 -10.11
CA LYS A 136 -10.86 -5.63 -11.01
C LYS A 136 -10.60 -4.36 -10.22
N TYR A 137 -9.86 -3.43 -10.82
CA TYR A 137 -9.64 -2.11 -10.24
C TYR A 137 -10.08 -1.01 -11.20
N SER A 138 -10.45 0.13 -10.65
CA SER A 138 -10.78 1.35 -11.39
C SER A 138 -10.26 2.56 -10.65
N LEU A 139 -9.13 3.14 -11.10
CA LEU A 139 -8.57 4.32 -10.44
C LEU A 139 -9.52 5.53 -10.53
N SER A 140 -10.34 5.63 -11.59
CA SER A 140 -11.31 6.71 -11.77
C SER A 140 -12.41 6.71 -10.73
N GLU A 141 -12.81 5.56 -10.19
CA GLU A 141 -13.75 5.48 -9.06
C GLU A 141 -13.18 6.08 -7.78
N TRP A 142 -11.86 6.27 -7.73
CA TRP A 142 -11.17 6.90 -6.63
C TRP A 142 -10.90 8.38 -6.86
N HIS A 143 -11.28 8.97 -8.00
CA HIS A 143 -11.10 10.40 -8.29
C HIS A 143 -12.31 11.27 -7.95
#